data_AF-A0AAV1G5B6-F1
#
_entry.id   AF-A0AAV1G5B6-F1
#
_cell.length_a   1.000
_cell.length_b   1.000
_cell.length_c   1.000
_cell.angle_alpha   90.00
_cell.angle_beta   90.00
_cell.angle_gamma   90.00
#
_symmetry.space_group_name_H-M   'P 1'
#
loop_
_entity.id
_entity.type
_entity.pdbx_description
1 polymer ?
#
loop_
_entity_poly.entity_id
_entity_poly.type
_entity_poly.pdbx_seq_one_letter_code
_entity_poly.pdbx_strand_id
1 'polypeptide(L)'
;MRAVQYCPLLLLLSLTLLVTHSEALRCYTCMGSNNEDCNRQGSKSCPSYSDACAVVVGHNSGVMKSCSYKSFCSQANSQGYRSPGVRVHCCYSNDCNVTSRAGPLPGLNYLLLLLLPLLIHGLFK
;
A
#
# COMPACT_ATOMS: atom_id res chain seq x y z
N MET A 1 -7.59 37.89 -20.44
CA MET A 1 -8.41 36.67 -20.54
C MET A 1 -7.55 35.40 -20.56
N ARG A 2 -6.62 35.23 -19.60
CA ARG A 2 -5.83 33.98 -19.48
C ARG A 2 -6.15 33.20 -18.20
N ALA A 3 -6.61 33.87 -17.15
CA ALA A 3 -7.01 33.24 -15.87
C ALA A 3 -8.15 32.21 -16.01
N VAL A 4 -9.11 32.45 -16.90
CA VAL A 4 -10.29 31.58 -17.10
C VAL A 4 -9.90 30.23 -17.74
N GLN A 5 -8.79 30.18 -18.50
CA GLN A 5 -8.36 28.99 -19.24
C GLN A 5 -7.52 28.01 -18.41
N TYR A 6 -6.90 28.48 -17.32
CA TYR A 6 -6.20 27.63 -16.35
C TYR A 6 -7.16 26.90 -15.41
N CYS A 7 -8.34 27.45 -15.18
CA CYS A 7 -9.36 26.89 -14.29
C CYS A 7 -9.87 25.50 -14.74
N PRO A 8 -10.29 25.28 -16.00
CA PRO A 8 -10.73 23.96 -16.45
C PRO A 8 -9.57 22.95 -16.54
N LEU A 9 -8.34 23.42 -16.80
CA LEU A 9 -7.16 22.57 -16.90
C LEU A 9 -6.70 22.07 -15.52
N LEU A 10 -6.73 22.94 -14.51
CA LEU A 10 -6.53 22.59 -13.09
C LEU A 10 -7.62 21.65 -12.56
N LEU A 11 -8.86 21.86 -12.99
CA LEU A 11 -9.99 21.02 -12.60
C LEU A 11 -9.88 19.62 -13.23
N LEU A 12 -9.44 19.52 -14.48
CA LEU A 12 -9.13 18.23 -15.11
C LEU A 12 -7.97 17.51 -14.39
N LEU A 13 -6.90 18.24 -14.07
CA LEU A 13 -5.71 17.69 -13.40
C LEU A 13 -6.03 17.17 -11.99
N SER A 14 -6.88 17.89 -11.25
CA SER A 14 -7.35 17.45 -9.93
C SER A 14 -8.29 16.24 -10.02
N LEU A 15 -9.13 16.16 -11.06
CA LEU A 15 -9.99 15.00 -11.30
C LEU A 15 -9.17 13.73 -11.64
N THR A 16 -8.15 13.85 -12.49
CA THR A 16 -7.30 12.70 -12.85
C THR A 16 -6.48 12.21 -11.65
N LEU A 17 -5.97 13.13 -10.82
CA LEU A 17 -5.33 12.77 -9.54
C LEU A 17 -6.29 12.05 -8.60
N LEU A 18 -7.54 12.50 -8.48
CA LEU A 18 -8.56 11.84 -7.65
C LEU A 18 -8.86 10.41 -8.11
N VAL A 19 -8.98 10.19 -9.43
CA VAL A 19 -9.24 8.87 -10.01
C VAL A 19 -8.06 7.92 -9.78
N THR A 20 -6.82 8.40 -9.81
CA THR A 20 -5.65 7.56 -9.47
C THR A 20 -5.61 7.14 -8.00
N HIS A 21 -6.31 7.86 -7.12
CA HIS A 21 -6.38 7.55 -5.69
C HIS A 21 -7.48 6.55 -5.31
N SER A 22 -8.38 6.18 -6.23
CA SER A 22 -9.49 5.26 -5.96
C SER A 22 -9.22 3.79 -6.29
N GLU A 23 -7.99 3.44 -6.69
CA GLU A 23 -7.64 2.04 -6.90
C GLU A 23 -7.74 1.27 -5.58
N ALA A 24 -8.50 0.17 -5.60
CA ALA A 24 -8.63 -0.69 -4.44
C ALA A 24 -7.27 -1.32 -4.11
N LEU A 25 -6.87 -1.25 -2.84
CA LEU A 25 -5.62 -1.84 -2.34
C LEU A 25 -5.50 -3.28 -2.83
N ARG A 26 -4.35 -3.68 -3.35
CA ARG A 26 -4.08 -5.07 -3.77
C ARG A 26 -3.12 -5.73 -2.78
N CYS A 27 -3.43 -6.95 -2.37
CA CYS A 27 -2.59 -7.72 -1.46
C CYS A 27 -2.52 -9.18 -1.91
N TYR A 28 -1.46 -9.89 -1.52
CA TYR A 28 -1.47 -11.34 -1.56
C TYR A 28 -2.47 -11.89 -0.54
N THR A 29 -3.34 -12.80 -1.00
CA THR A 29 -4.35 -13.46 -0.18
C THR A 29 -4.18 -14.97 -0.36
N CYS A 30 -3.46 -15.61 0.56
CA CYS A 30 -3.03 -17.00 0.39
C CYS A 30 -2.69 -17.65 1.73
N MET A 31 -2.61 -18.98 1.71
CA MET A 31 -2.05 -19.78 2.79
C MET A 31 -1.05 -20.75 2.18
N GLY A 32 0.14 -20.86 2.78
CA GLY A 32 1.21 -21.72 2.28
C GLY A 32 2.13 -22.18 3.38
N SER A 33 2.92 -23.21 3.06
CA SER A 33 3.95 -23.76 3.95
C SER A 33 5.15 -22.81 4.14
N ASN A 34 5.36 -21.91 3.18
CA ASN A 34 6.36 -20.86 3.17
C ASN A 34 5.88 -19.66 2.35
N ASN A 35 6.71 -18.62 2.23
CA ASN A 35 6.36 -17.38 1.56
C ASN A 35 6.19 -17.54 0.04
N GLU A 36 7.03 -18.38 -0.57
CA GLU A 36 7.09 -18.62 -2.00
C GLU A 36 5.85 -19.40 -2.47
N ASP A 37 5.49 -20.44 -1.72
CA ASP A 37 4.30 -21.27 -1.92
C ASP A 37 3.02 -20.43 -1.84
N CYS A 38 2.93 -19.53 -0.85
CA CYS A 38 1.84 -18.56 -0.75
C CYS A 38 1.82 -17.61 -1.98
N ASN A 39 2.97 -17.05 -2.35
CA ASN A 39 3.07 -16.06 -3.43
C ASN A 39 2.68 -16.60 -4.80
N ARG A 40 2.81 -17.91 -5.06
CA ARG A 40 2.36 -18.54 -6.30
C ARG A 40 0.85 -18.43 -6.54
N GLN A 41 0.06 -18.22 -5.50
CA GLN A 41 -1.39 -18.03 -5.60
C GLN A 41 -1.77 -16.63 -6.13
N GLY A 42 -0.81 -15.70 -6.12
CA GLY A 42 -0.97 -14.35 -6.65
C GLY A 42 -1.69 -13.37 -5.72
N SER A 43 -1.80 -12.12 -6.17
CA SER A 43 -2.49 -11.05 -5.46
C SER A 43 -3.90 -10.79 -5.98
N LYS A 44 -4.74 -10.24 -5.11
CA LYS A 44 -6.14 -9.91 -5.38
C LYS A 44 -6.44 -8.50 -4.88
N SER A 45 -7.42 -7.86 -5.50
CA SER A 45 -7.96 -6.59 -5.01
C SER A 45 -8.69 -6.81 -3.70
N CYS A 46 -8.36 -6.01 -2.71
CA CYS A 46 -9.00 -5.99 -1.42
C CYS A 46 -10.38 -5.30 -1.50
N PRO A 47 -11.30 -5.66 -0.59
CA PRO A 47 -12.56 -4.96 -0.50
C PRO A 47 -12.36 -3.52 -0.01
N SER A 48 -13.31 -2.64 -0.32
CA SER A 48 -13.21 -1.19 -0.06
C SER A 48 -12.99 -0.80 1.41
N TYR A 49 -13.36 -1.67 2.34
CA TYR A 49 -13.17 -1.46 3.79
C TYR A 49 -11.79 -1.87 4.30
N SER A 50 -10.95 -2.49 3.47
CA SER A 50 -9.61 -2.94 3.86
C SER A 50 -8.56 -1.92 3.45
N ASP A 51 -7.80 -1.41 4.41
CA ASP A 51 -6.77 -0.39 4.23
C ASP A 51 -5.36 -0.89 4.53
N ALA A 52 -5.17 -2.20 4.81
CA ALA A 52 -3.87 -2.80 5.07
C ALA A 52 -3.74 -4.20 4.45
N CYS A 53 -2.50 -4.60 4.16
CA CYS A 53 -2.15 -6.00 3.93
C CYS A 53 -1.56 -6.57 5.22
N ALA A 54 -1.92 -7.80 5.57
CA ALA A 54 -1.36 -8.54 6.70
C ALA A 54 -0.65 -9.82 6.24
N VAL A 55 0.42 -10.16 6.96
CA VAL A 55 1.11 -11.46 6.90
C VAL A 55 1.13 -12.04 8.30
N VAL A 56 0.60 -13.24 8.45
CA VAL A 56 0.67 -14.04 9.65
C VAL A 56 1.69 -15.16 9.41
N VAL A 57 2.72 -15.22 10.24
CA VAL A 57 3.76 -16.25 10.22
C VAL A 57 3.59 -17.11 11.45
N GLY A 58 3.21 -18.37 11.25
CA GLY A 58 3.05 -19.36 12.31
C GLY A 58 4.37 -19.95 12.80
N HIS A 59 4.29 -20.75 13.85
CA HIS A 59 5.45 -21.40 14.47
C HIS A 59 6.21 -22.33 13.52
N ASN A 60 5.49 -23.08 12.67
CA ASN A 60 6.07 -24.04 11.72
C ASN A 60 6.43 -23.40 10.37
N SER A 61 6.78 -22.10 10.35
CA SER A 61 7.04 -21.31 9.13
C SER A 61 5.86 -21.14 8.18
N GLY A 62 4.67 -21.66 8.51
CA GLY A 62 3.45 -21.46 7.73
C GLY A 62 3.14 -19.97 7.57
N VAL A 63 2.82 -19.56 6.36
CA VAL A 63 2.54 -18.16 6.00
C VAL A 63 1.10 -18.05 5.55
N MET A 64 0.36 -17.12 6.15
CA MET A 64 -0.97 -16.72 5.71
C MET A 64 -0.97 -15.23 5.41
N LYS A 65 -1.44 -14.84 4.23
CA LYS A 65 -1.53 -13.45 3.79
C LYS A 65 -2.97 -13.08 3.53
N SER A 66 -3.35 -11.86 3.89
CA SER A 66 -4.74 -11.40 3.74
C SER A 66 -4.83 -9.88 3.65
N CYS A 67 -5.95 -9.40 3.09
CA CYS A 67 -6.40 -8.04 3.29
C CYS A 67 -6.86 -7.87 4.75
N SER A 68 -6.51 -6.74 5.35
CA SER A 68 -6.79 -6.44 6.75
C SER A 68 -7.08 -4.95 6.91
N TYR A 69 -7.24 -4.54 8.16
CA TYR A 69 -7.57 -3.18 8.52
C TYR A 69 -6.62 -2.63 9.59
N LYS A 70 -6.41 -1.32 9.57
CA LYS A 70 -5.43 -0.62 10.43
C LYS A 70 -5.64 -0.85 11.92
N SER A 71 -6.89 -0.97 12.40
CA SER A 71 -7.15 -1.26 13.81
C SER A 71 -6.74 -2.68 14.23
N PHE A 72 -6.88 -3.69 13.35
CA PHE A 72 -6.34 -5.04 13.58
C PHE A 72 -4.81 -5.00 13.63
N CYS A 73 -4.18 -4.31 12.67
CA CYS A 73 -2.74 -4.17 12.63
C CYS A 73 -2.19 -3.45 13.87
N SER A 74 -2.87 -2.39 14.33
CA SER A 74 -2.53 -1.68 15.55
C SER A 74 -2.62 -2.59 16.79
N GLN A 75 -3.69 -3.38 16.89
CA GLN A 75 -3.85 -4.34 17.98
C GLN A 75 -2.78 -5.43 17.95
N ALA A 76 -2.52 -6.04 16.78
CA ALA A 76 -1.54 -7.10 16.62
C ALA A 76 -0.10 -6.62 16.91
N ASN A 77 0.20 -5.35 16.59
CA ASN A 77 1.52 -4.77 16.85
C ASN A 77 1.71 -4.33 18.31
N SER A 78 0.65 -3.88 18.99
CA SER A 78 0.70 -3.38 20.37
C SER A 78 0.51 -4.46 21.43
N GLN A 79 -0.41 -5.40 21.20
CA GLN A 79 -0.77 -6.45 22.17
C GLN A 79 -0.19 -7.82 21.79
N GLY A 80 0.51 -7.90 20.66
CA GLY A 80 0.90 -9.16 20.05
C GLY A 80 -0.31 -9.90 19.46
N TYR A 81 -0.03 -10.99 18.77
CA TYR A 81 -1.08 -11.89 18.31
C TYR A 81 -1.41 -12.89 19.42
N ARG A 82 -2.70 -13.23 19.60
CA ARG A 82 -3.18 -14.05 20.73
C ARG A 82 -2.59 -15.46 20.83
N SER A 83 -1.90 -15.94 19.78
CA SER A 83 -1.34 -17.28 19.72
C SER A 83 0.19 -17.26 19.92
N PRO A 84 0.74 -18.01 20.89
CA PRO A 84 2.18 -18.11 21.11
C PRO A 84 2.93 -18.56 19.86
N GLY A 85 4.06 -17.92 19.55
CA GLY A 85 4.89 -18.29 18.40
C GLY A 85 4.35 -17.86 17.03
N VAL A 86 3.24 -17.12 17.00
CA VAL A 86 2.70 -16.51 15.78
C VAL A 86 3.07 -15.03 15.72
N ARG A 87 3.55 -14.57 14.57
CA ARG A 87 3.89 -13.16 14.32
C ARG A 87 3.00 -12.59 13.24
N VAL A 88 2.59 -11.34 13.40
CA VAL A 88 1.80 -10.61 12.41
C VAL A 88 2.59 -9.39 11.95
N HIS A 89 2.66 -9.20 10.64
CA HIS A 89 3.27 -8.04 10.00
C HIS A 89 2.25 -7.36 9.10
N CYS A 90 2.19 -6.04 9.15
CA CYS A 90 1.29 -5.24 8.33
C CYS A 90 2.02 -4.22 7.48
N CYS A 91 1.44 -3.88 6.34
CA CYS A 91 1.89 -2.84 5.41
C CYS A 91 0.69 -2.26 4.63
N TYR A 92 0.85 -1.11 3.97
CA TYR A 92 -0.28 -0.28 3.52
C TYR A 92 -0.23 0.10 2.04
N SER A 93 0.61 -0.57 1.24
CA SER A 93 0.73 -0.30 -0.20
C SER A 93 0.44 -1.56 -1.02
N ASN A 94 0.17 -1.39 -2.31
CA ASN A 94 -0.11 -2.52 -3.20
C ASN A 94 1.00 -3.57 -3.15
N ASP A 95 0.62 -4.83 -3.01
CA ASP A 95 1.47 -6.02 -3.04
C ASP A 95 2.64 -5.98 -2.03
N CYS A 96 2.58 -5.10 -1.01
CA CYS A 96 3.65 -4.91 -0.03
C CYS A 96 3.91 -6.16 0.82
N ASN A 97 2.89 -7.00 0.97
CA ASN A 97 2.97 -8.24 1.73
C ASN A 97 3.58 -9.40 0.93
N VAL A 98 4.21 -9.14 -0.22
CA VAL A 98 4.96 -10.15 -1.00
C VAL A 98 6.09 -10.79 -0.19
N THR A 99 6.71 -10.02 0.71
CA THR A 99 7.65 -10.55 1.69
C THR A 99 6.94 -10.80 3.01
N SER A 100 7.35 -11.85 3.72
CA SER A 100 6.84 -12.14 5.06
C SER A 100 7.46 -11.26 6.16
N ARG A 101 7.97 -10.09 5.78
CA ARG A 101 8.56 -9.07 6.67
C ARG A 101 7.92 -7.72 6.35
N ALA A 102 7.85 -6.83 7.35
CA ALA A 102 7.52 -5.45 7.09
C ALA A 102 8.65 -4.84 6.22
N GLY A 103 8.39 -4.66 4.93
CA GLY A 103 9.29 -3.92 4.06
C GLY A 103 9.38 -2.47 4.53
N PRO A 104 10.54 -1.79 4.42
CA PRO A 104 10.60 -0.36 4.61
C PRO A 104 9.60 0.29 3.63
N LEU A 105 8.73 1.15 4.16
CA LEU A 105 7.85 1.97 3.34
C LEU A 105 8.70 2.61 2.24
N PRO A 106 8.32 2.54 0.95
CA PRO A 106 8.98 3.36 -0.06
C PRO A 106 8.78 4.80 0.39
N GLY A 107 9.84 5.39 0.93
CA GLY A 107 9.84 6.79 1.34
C GLY A 107 9.49 7.59 0.11
N LEU A 108 8.24 8.06 0.06
CA LEU A 108 7.78 8.97 -0.99
C LEU A 108 8.77 10.14 -0.93
N ASN A 109 9.62 10.25 -1.94
CA ASN A 109 10.71 11.20 -1.95
C ASN A 109 10.07 12.57 -2.26
N TYR A 110 9.41 13.16 -1.26
CA TYR A 110 8.65 14.41 -1.35
C TYR A 110 9.50 15.56 -1.94
N LEU A 111 10.82 15.48 -1.81
CA LEU A 111 11.77 16.37 -2.48
C LEU A 111 11.65 16.33 -4.01
N LEU A 112 11.47 15.16 -4.62
CA LEU A 112 11.33 15.01 -6.07
C LEU A 112 10.02 15.64 -6.59
N LEU A 113 8.94 15.53 -5.82
CA LEU A 113 7.63 16.14 -6.14
C LEU A 113 7.66 17.68 -6.03
N LEU A 114 8.48 18.24 -5.12
CA LEU A 114 8.65 19.69 -4.96
C LEU A 114 9.59 20.30 -6.01
N LEU A 115 10.53 19.53 -6.56
CA LEU A 115 11.51 20.01 -7.55
C LEU A 115 10.96 20.03 -8.99
N LEU A 116 9.99 19.16 -9.31
CA LEU A 116 9.34 19.12 -10.63
C LEU A 116 8.74 20.47 -11.08
N PRO A 117 7.95 21.19 -10.27
CA PRO A 117 7.39 22.48 -10.68
C PRO A 117 8.45 23.57 -10.86
N LEU A 118 9.56 23.53 -10.12
CA LEU A 118 10.68 24.48 -10.24
C LEU A 118 11.44 24.32 -11.56
N LEU A 119 11.63 23.08 -12.02
CA LEU A 119 12.25 22.78 -13.32
C LEU A 119 11.39 23.24 -14.50
N ILE A 120 10.07 23.09 -14.40
CA ILE A 120 9.13 23.51 -15.45
C ILE A 120 9.11 25.04 -15.57
N HIS A 121 9.23 25.77 -14.45
CA HIS A 121 9.32 27.23 -14.46
C HIS A 121 10.64 27.75 -15.07
N GLY A 122 11.73 27.00 -14.94
CA GLY A 122 13.04 27.37 -15.52
C GLY A 122 13.14 27.12 -17.03
N LEU A 123 12.41 26.13 -17.56
CA LEU A 123 12.40 25.80 -19.00
C LEU A 123 11.47 26.69 -19.84
N PHE A 124 10.50 27.36 -19.21
CA PHE A 124 9.55 28.27 -19.86
C PHE A 124 9.88 29.76 -19.66
N LYS A 125 11.11 30.08 -19.24
CA LYS A 125 11.63 31.45 -19.15
C LYS A 125 12.62 31.75 -20.27
#